data_AF-C7GBQ4-F1
#
_entry.id   AF-C7GBQ4-F1
#
_cell.length_a   1.000
_cell.length_b   1.000
_cell.length_c   1.000
_cell.angle_alpha   90.00
_cell.angle_beta   90.00
_cell.angle_gamma   90.00
#
_symmetry.space_group_name_H-M   'P 1'
#
loop_
_entity.id
_entity.type
_entity.pdbx_description
1 polymer ?
#
loop_
_entity_poly.entity_id
_entity_poly.type
_entity_poly.pdbx_seq_one_letter_code
_entity_poly.pdbx_strand_id
1 'polypeptide(L)' 'MFAGGRKVNMNEPIAADKNIITSYSPQTANDVAFIMLERLLGKEKTDMVIANLSAK' A
#
# COMPACT_ATOMS: atom_id res chain seq x y z
N MET A 1 19.25 -0.02 20.89
CA MET A 1 19.16 -1.34 20.22
C MET A 1 17.87 -2.00 20.67
N PHE A 2 16.93 -2.27 19.75
CA PHE A 2 15.76 -3.08 20.06
C PHE A 2 16.06 -4.52 19.64
N ALA A 3 16.10 -5.44 20.62
CA ALA A 3 16.32 -6.85 20.39
C ALA A 3 15.16 -7.43 19.54
N GLY A 4 15.35 -7.52 18.23
CA GLY A 4 14.36 -8.07 17.28
C GLY A 4 13.69 -7.07 16.32
N GLY A 5 14.08 -5.79 16.30
CA GLY A 5 13.43 -4.78 15.45
C GLY A 5 13.83 -4.86 13.98
N ARG A 6 12.87 -5.17 13.08
CA ARG A 6 13.01 -4.90 11.64
C ARG A 6 13.30 -3.40 11.43
N LYS A 7 14.17 -3.08 10.46
CA LYS A 7 14.42 -1.70 10.01
C LYS A 7 13.13 -1.15 9.40
N VAL A 8 12.35 -0.40 10.18
CA VAL A 8 11.20 0.36 9.66
C VAL A 8 11.75 1.72 9.22
N ASN A 9 11.72 2.02 7.93
CA ASN A 9 12.08 3.33 7.45
C ASN A 9 10.95 4.30 7.82
N MET A 10 11.03 4.93 9.01
CA MET A 10 9.93 5.73 9.58
C MET A 10 9.57 6.98 8.77
N ASN A 11 10.35 7.33 7.75
CA ASN A 11 10.12 8.51 6.92
C ASN A 11 9.20 8.22 5.71
N GLU A 12 8.80 6.96 5.50
CA GLU A 12 7.91 6.61 4.38
C GLU A 12 6.44 6.62 4.81
N PRO A 13 5.55 7.29 4.05
CA PRO A 13 4.10 7.35 4.34
C PRO A 13 3.42 5.97 4.30
N ILE A 14 3.97 5.06 3.50
CA ILE A 14 3.53 3.67 3.37
C ILE A 14 4.80 2.81 3.30
N ALA A 15 4.86 1.78 4.15
CA ALA A 15 5.92 0.78 4.11
C ALA A 15 5.29 -0.61 3.94
N ALA A 16 5.87 -1.45 3.08
CA ALA A 16 5.41 -2.81 2.83
C ALA A 16 6.55 -3.81 2.99
N ASP A 17 6.34 -4.83 3.81
CA ASP A 17 7.27 -5.96 3.98
C ASP A 17 6.50 -7.27 3.94
N LYS A 18 6.81 -8.10 2.94
CA LYS A 18 6.09 -9.35 2.63
C LYS A 18 4.58 -9.08 2.55
N ASN A 19 3.80 -9.63 3.47
CA ASN A 19 2.35 -9.52 3.55
C ASN A 19 1.86 -8.45 4.54
N ILE A 20 2.77 -7.66 5.14
CA ILE A 20 2.42 -6.59 6.09
C ILE A 20 2.60 -5.25 5.38
N ILE A 21 1.54 -4.43 5.40
CA ILE A 21 1.56 -3.04 4.92
C ILE A 21 1.21 -2.15 6.11
N THR A 22 2.02 -1.12 6.34
CA THR A 22 1.81 -0.13 7.41
C THR A 22 1.75 1.27 6.79
N SER A 23 0.77 2.08 7.20
CA SER A 23 0.68 3.50 6.87
C SER A 23 0.18 4.30 8.08
N TYR A 24 0.43 5.61 8.12
CA TYR A 24 0.15 6.44 9.30
C TYR A 24 -0.91 7.53 9.12
N SER A 25 -1.39 7.80 7.90
CA SER A 25 -2.36 8.88 7.66
C SER A 25 -3.55 8.45 6.79
N PRO A 26 -4.76 9.01 7.01
CA PRO A 26 -5.92 8.74 6.16
C PRO A 26 -5.70 9.05 4.67
N GLN A 27 -4.83 10.01 4.34
CA GLN A 27 -4.51 10.36 2.95
C GLN A 27 -3.90 9.19 2.17
N THR A 28 -3.21 8.28 2.85
CA THR A 28 -2.58 7.09 2.23
C THR A 28 -3.51 5.90 2.06
N ALA A 29 -4.77 5.99 2.51
CA ALA A 29 -5.68 4.84 2.53
C ALA A 29 -5.95 4.29 1.12
N ASN A 30 -6.12 5.17 0.13
CA ASN A 30 -6.34 4.77 -1.26
C ASN A 30 -5.12 4.04 -1.84
N ASP A 31 -3.92 4.56 -1.60
CA ASP A 31 -2.68 3.95 -2.06
C ASP A 31 -2.49 2.55 -1.45
N VAL A 32 -2.76 2.39 -0.15
CA VAL A 32 -2.73 1.07 0.51
C VAL A 32 -3.76 0.12 -0.13
N ALA A 33 -4.97 0.60 -0.41
CA ALA A 33 -6.00 -0.21 -1.07
C ALA A 33 -5.56 -0.66 -2.47
N PHE A 34 -4.93 0.21 -3.26
CA PHE A 34 -4.42 -0.15 -4.59
C PHE A 34 -3.24 -1.12 -4.52
N ILE A 35 -2.33 -0.98 -3.56
CA ILE A 35 -1.25 -1.96 -3.33
C ILE A 35 -1.84 -3.34 -3.00
N MET A 36 -2.87 -3.40 -2.16
CA MET A 36 -3.56 -4.66 -1.86
C MET A 36 -4.26 -5.22 -3.08
N LEU A 37 -4.95 -4.37 -3.85
CA LEU A 37 -5.67 -4.76 -5.06
C LEU A 37 -4.73 -5.37 -6.10
N GLU A 38 -3.57 -4.74 -6.32
CA GLU A 38 -2.55 -5.23 -7.26
C GLU A 38 -1.97 -6.56 -6.83
N ARG A 39 -1.69 -6.74 -5.54
CA ARG A 39 -1.17 -8.01 -5.00
C ARG A 39 -2.15 -9.18 -5.13
N LEU A 40 -3.45 -8.90 -5.06
CA LEU A 40 -4.49 -9.93 -5.11
C LEU A 40 -4.98 -10.23 -6.53
N LEU A 41 -5.12 -9.20 -7.36
CA LEU A 41 -5.77 -9.29 -8.68
C LEU A 41 -4.81 -9.10 -9.85
N GLY A 42 -3.59 -8.64 -9.59
CA GLY A 42 -2.64 -8.25 -10.62
C GLY A 42 -2.84 -6.81 -11.10
N LYS A 43 -1.84 -6.33 -11.86
CA LYS A 43 -1.76 -4.95 -12.34
C LYS A 43 -2.92 -4.57 -13.27
N GLU A 44 -3.24 -5.42 -14.25
CA GLU A 44 -4.27 -5.14 -15.27
C GLU A 44 -5.64 -4.80 -14.64
N LYS A 45 -6.10 -5.63 -13.70
CA LYS A 45 -7.39 -5.42 -13.02
C LYS A 45 -7.36 -4.20 -12.10
N THR A 46 -6.22 -3.92 -11.50
CA THR A 46 -6.03 -2.73 -10.64
C THR A 46 -6.10 -1.45 -11.46
N ASP A 47 -5.40 -1.40 -12.60
CA ASP A 47 -5.43 -0.26 -13.52
C ASP A 47 -6.85 0.01 -14.03
N MET A 48 -7.62 -1.06 -14.33
CA MET A 48 -9.03 -0.94 -14.71
C MET A 48 -9.89 -0.30 -13.61
N VAL A 49 -9.69 -0.69 -12.35
CA VAL A 49 -10.43 -0.11 -11.22
C VAL A 49 -10.06 1.36 -11.01
N ILE A 50 -8.76 1.70 -11.07
CA ILE A 50 -8.28 3.08 -10.94
C ILE A 50 -8.86 3.97 -12.04
N ALA A 51 -8.81 3.52 -13.30
CA ALA A 51 -9.37 4.26 -14.44
C ALA A 51 -10.87 4.56 -14.27
N ASN A 52 -11.64 3.59 -13.77
CA ASN A 52 -13.08 3.77 -13.52
C ASN A 52 -13.38 4.69 -12.33
N LEU A 53 -12.49 4.76 -11.33
CA LEU A 53 -12.62 5.69 -10.20
C LEU A 53 -12.33 7.13 -10.63
N SER A 54 -11.33 7.35 -11.50
CA SER A 54 -10.98 8.69 -12.00
C SER A 54 -11.92 9.21 -13.09
N ALA A 55 -12.74 8.35 -13.69
CA ALA A 55 -13.73 8.72 -14.70
C ALA A 55 -15.05 9.28 -14.11
N LYS A 56 -15.16 9.36 -12.78
CA LYS A 56 -16.30 9.93 -12.05
C LYS A 56 -15.90 11.24 -11.38
#